data_AF-A0A2E9Q6W0-F1
#
_entry.id   AF-A0A2E9Q6W0-F1
#
_cell.length_a   1.000
_cell.length_b   1.000
_cell.length_c   1.000
_cell.angle_alpha   90.00
_cell.angle_beta   90.00
_cell.angle_gamma   90.00
#
_symmetry.space_group_name_H-M   'P 1'
#
loop_
_entity.id
_entity.type
_entity.pdbx_description
1 polymer ?
#
loop_
_entity_poly.entity_id
_entity_poly.type
_entity_poly.pdbx_seq_one_letter_code
_entity_poly.pdbx_strand_id
1 'polypeptide(L)'
;MLLRGKGVPNGAFFRYITLTIFSGAFMNEYLLIRLLKLLAVSLLASGLIGASISAIRRNRILGLQWSSIGFAAAWIAGYAMLANPREDLKQDWILWSIVWSLVAMLLQALYVHGQIDRFWLGGLATGAIGGAFISMILRDAAMSSWLMLQGILTILVLVLFYLTFRFRHRALSTTGQGYVEPGNAGKLQTDTSLDAIQSWSWFKWIARFEGLSIILLMLIYMPLKYAADIVLDEGSGLVGWIHGVMFVLYTGALVITGPFLGWSWKRIAMGFLAAQIPLGSFLFEWNCHKNANIDSTRR
;
A
#
# COMPACT_ATOMS: atom_id res chain seq x y z
N MET A 1 -26.95 -29.70 -43.42
CA MET A 1 -28.36 -29.45 -43.08
C MET A 1 -28.55 -29.83 -41.61
N LEU A 2 -28.31 -28.88 -40.71
CA LEU A 2 -29.29 -28.29 -39.79
C LEU A 2 -29.70 -29.19 -38.62
N LEU A 3 -29.08 -28.96 -37.46
CA LEU A 3 -29.81 -28.81 -36.19
C LEU A 3 -29.17 -27.68 -35.36
N ARG A 4 -29.68 -26.48 -35.62
CA ARG A 4 -29.43 -25.24 -34.86
C ARG A 4 -30.22 -25.35 -33.54
N GLY A 5 -29.52 -25.63 -32.44
CA GLY A 5 -30.08 -25.64 -31.09
C GLY A 5 -30.45 -24.22 -30.65
N LYS A 6 -31.70 -24.05 -30.24
CA LYS A 6 -32.40 -22.80 -29.91
C LYS A 6 -31.62 -21.94 -28.92
N GLY A 7 -31.45 -20.67 -29.26
CA GLY A 7 -30.86 -19.66 -28.40
C GLY A 7 -31.70 -19.45 -27.14
N VAL A 8 -31.02 -19.45 -25.99
CA VAL A 8 -31.55 -18.89 -24.75
C VAL A 8 -31.84 -17.41 -25.01
N PRO A 9 -33.03 -16.88 -24.68
CA PRO A 9 -33.34 -15.48 -24.93
C PRO A 9 -32.36 -14.60 -24.14
N ASN A 10 -31.64 -13.72 -24.83
CA ASN A 10 -30.64 -12.77 -24.31
C ASN A 10 -31.18 -11.77 -23.24
N GLY A 11 -32.42 -11.95 -22.78
CA GLY A 11 -33.04 -11.16 -21.71
C GLY A 11 -33.20 -11.90 -20.38
N ALA A 12 -33.02 -13.23 -20.29
CA ALA A 12 -33.27 -13.97 -19.05
C ALA A 12 -32.20 -13.68 -17.96
N PHE A 13 -30.93 -13.57 -18.36
CA PHE A 13 -29.83 -13.16 -17.49
C PHE A 13 -29.98 -11.70 -17.04
N PHE A 14 -30.34 -10.80 -17.96
CA PHE A 14 -30.63 -9.40 -17.64
C PHE A 14 -31.86 -9.25 -16.74
N ARG A 15 -32.90 -10.07 -16.89
CA ARG A 15 -34.07 -10.04 -15.99
C ARG A 15 -33.74 -10.56 -14.60
N TYR A 16 -32.87 -11.56 -14.48
CA TYR A 16 -32.37 -12.06 -13.20
C TYR A 16 -31.49 -11.01 -12.51
N ILE A 17 -30.57 -10.38 -13.25
CA ILE A 17 -29.75 -9.26 -12.77
C ILE A 17 -30.62 -8.07 -12.38
N THR A 18 -31.63 -7.69 -13.17
CA THR A 18 -32.51 -6.55 -12.84
C THR A 18 -33.38 -6.85 -11.62
N LEU A 19 -33.89 -8.08 -11.46
CA LEU A 19 -34.64 -8.49 -10.26
C LEU A 19 -33.76 -8.60 -9.01
N THR A 20 -32.48 -8.98 -9.14
CA THR A 20 -31.52 -9.00 -8.04
C THR A 20 -31.05 -7.58 -7.67
N ILE A 21 -30.81 -6.70 -8.65
CA ILE A 21 -30.38 -5.30 -8.47
C ILE A 21 -31.42 -4.46 -7.70
N PHE A 22 -32.73 -4.75 -7.88
CA PHE A 22 -33.82 -4.08 -7.16
C PHE A 22 -34.35 -4.89 -5.96
N SER A 23 -33.78 -6.06 -5.67
CA SER A 23 -34.05 -6.78 -4.42
C SER A 23 -33.29 -6.11 -3.26
N GLY A 24 -33.86 -6.10 -2.06
CA GLY A 24 -33.20 -5.55 -0.86
C GLY A 24 -31.83 -6.16 -0.54
N ALA A 25 -31.45 -7.30 -1.15
CA ALA A 25 -30.16 -7.94 -0.97
C ALA A 25 -28.98 -7.17 -1.63
N PHE A 26 -29.15 -6.61 -2.83
CA PHE A 26 -28.07 -5.87 -3.52
C PHE A 26 -27.74 -4.54 -2.84
N MET A 27 -28.77 -3.86 -2.32
CA MET A 27 -28.59 -2.65 -1.51
C MET A 27 -27.83 -2.93 -0.20
N ASN A 28 -28.00 -4.13 0.39
CA ASN A 28 -27.28 -4.54 1.60
C ASN A 28 -25.80 -4.82 1.33
N GLU A 29 -25.46 -5.48 0.21
CA GLU A 29 -24.07 -5.77 -0.16
C GLU A 29 -23.29 -4.49 -0.52
N TYR A 30 -23.87 -3.60 -1.33
CA TYR A 30 -23.23 -2.32 -1.66
C TYR A 30 -23.04 -1.43 -0.42
N LEU A 31 -24.03 -1.38 0.47
CA LEU A 31 -23.93 -0.66 1.75
C LEU A 31 -22.84 -1.26 2.64
N LEU A 32 -22.73 -2.59 2.69
CA LEU A 32 -21.67 -3.29 3.43
C LEU A 32 -20.28 -2.93 2.90
N ILE A 33 -20.07 -2.97 1.58
CA ILE A 33 -18.78 -2.60 0.97
C ILE A 33 -18.46 -1.12 1.25
N ARG A 34 -19.47 -0.24 1.20
CA ARG A 34 -19.29 1.18 1.55
C ARG A 34 -18.89 1.37 3.01
N LEU A 35 -19.50 0.62 3.93
CA LEU A 35 -19.15 0.63 5.34
C LEU A 35 -17.72 0.10 5.56
N LEU A 36 -17.36 -1.01 4.91
CA LEU A 36 -16.01 -1.58 4.96
C LEU A 36 -14.97 -0.58 4.42
N LYS A 37 -15.26 0.10 3.31
CA LYS A 37 -14.41 1.16 2.76
C LYS A 37 -14.27 2.33 3.74
N LEU A 38 -15.35 2.75 4.38
CA LEU A 38 -15.31 3.83 5.37
C LEU A 38 -14.45 3.46 6.58
N LEU A 39 -14.60 2.24 7.10
CA LEU A 39 -13.77 1.72 8.19
C LEU A 39 -12.30 1.64 7.78
N ALA A 40 -12.03 1.18 6.55
CA ALA A 40 -10.68 1.10 6.00
C ALA A 40 -10.01 2.48 5.85
N VAL A 41 -10.73 3.47 5.32
CA VAL A 41 -10.24 4.86 5.20
C VAL A 41 -10.02 5.47 6.59
N SER A 42 -10.91 5.18 7.55
CA SER A 42 -10.74 5.62 8.94
C SER A 42 -9.50 5.00 9.59
N LEU A 43 -9.24 3.72 9.32
CA LEU A 43 -8.04 3.02 9.80
C LEU A 43 -6.76 3.58 9.15
N LEU A 44 -6.80 3.87 7.84
CA LEU A 44 -5.73 4.56 7.12
C LEU A 44 -5.42 5.92 7.78
N ALA A 45 -6.45 6.77 7.92
CA ALA A 45 -6.29 8.12 8.46
C ALA A 45 -5.82 8.11 9.92
N SER A 46 -6.39 7.25 10.76
CA SER A 46 -6.01 7.15 12.18
C SER A 46 -4.58 6.64 12.37
N GLY A 47 -4.17 5.60 11.64
CA GLY A 47 -2.79 5.10 11.68
C GLY A 47 -1.78 6.15 11.22
N LEU A 48 -2.14 6.93 10.19
CA LEU A 48 -1.32 8.01 9.66
C LEU A 48 -1.20 9.18 10.63
N ILE A 49 -2.33 9.73 11.08
CA ILE A 49 -2.36 10.87 12.02
C ILE A 49 -1.68 10.47 13.33
N GLY A 50 -1.97 9.27 13.85
CA GLY A 50 -1.35 8.73 15.06
C GLY A 50 0.18 8.65 14.94
N ALA A 51 0.69 8.22 13.79
CA ALA A 51 2.13 8.23 13.53
C ALA A 51 2.71 9.64 13.39
N SER A 52 1.98 10.58 12.80
CA SER A 52 2.41 11.98 12.64
C SER A 52 2.61 12.69 13.98
N ILE A 53 1.71 12.44 14.94
CA ILE A 53 1.75 13.10 16.26
C ILE A 53 2.62 12.35 17.28
N SER A 54 2.96 11.07 17.03
CA SER A 54 3.68 10.28 18.03
C SER A 54 5.17 10.61 18.12
N ALA A 55 5.62 10.96 19.32
CA ALA A 55 7.04 11.12 19.64
C ALA A 55 7.79 9.77 19.69
N ILE A 56 7.09 8.66 19.97
CA ILE A 56 7.69 7.34 20.16
C ILE A 56 7.81 6.61 18.81
N ARG A 57 9.02 6.18 18.42
CA ARG A 57 9.25 5.51 17.12
C ARG A 57 8.40 4.27 16.94
N ARG A 58 8.36 3.40 17.94
CA ARG A 58 7.50 2.20 17.95
C ARG A 58 6.05 2.49 17.59
N ASN A 59 5.46 3.54 18.16
CA ASN A 59 4.07 3.93 17.89
C ASN A 59 3.89 4.46 16.46
N ARG A 60 4.92 5.10 15.89
CA ARG A 60 4.91 5.47 14.48
C ARG A 60 4.96 4.25 13.57
N ILE A 61 5.82 3.28 13.88
CA ILE A 61 5.91 2.01 13.15
C ILE A 61 4.55 1.29 13.21
N LEU A 62 3.94 1.20 14.40
CA LEU A 62 2.58 0.67 14.56
C LEU A 62 1.55 1.44 13.70
N GLY A 63 1.61 2.77 13.70
CA GLY A 63 0.73 3.60 12.88
C GLY A 63 0.91 3.34 11.38
N LEU A 64 2.14 3.11 10.90
CA LEU A 64 2.40 2.71 9.52
C LEU A 64 1.81 1.33 9.21
N GLN A 65 1.88 0.39 10.15
CA GLN A 65 1.30 -0.95 9.98
C GLN A 65 -0.22 -0.90 9.86
N TRP A 66 -0.88 -0.20 10.79
CA TRP A 66 -2.33 0.00 10.77
C TRP A 66 -2.80 0.73 9.52
N SER A 67 -2.08 1.78 9.14
CA SER A 67 -2.45 2.56 7.97
C SER A 67 -2.23 1.80 6.67
N SER A 68 -1.23 0.93 6.57
CA SER A 68 -1.03 0.01 5.44
C SER A 68 -2.19 -0.98 5.28
N ILE A 69 -2.72 -1.50 6.40
CA ILE A 69 -3.92 -2.38 6.38
C ILE A 69 -5.13 -1.59 5.89
N GLY A 70 -5.35 -0.39 6.44
CA GLY A 70 -6.42 0.51 6.02
C GLY A 70 -6.32 0.89 4.54
N PHE A 71 -5.12 1.18 4.05
CA PHE A 71 -4.84 1.48 2.65
C PHE A 71 -5.24 0.32 1.74
N ALA A 72 -4.77 -0.90 2.04
CA ALA A 72 -5.10 -2.08 1.25
C ALA A 72 -6.61 -2.33 1.22
N ALA A 73 -7.25 -2.32 2.39
CA ALA A 73 -8.69 -2.53 2.49
C ALA A 73 -9.48 -1.42 1.76
N ALA A 74 -9.02 -0.17 1.80
CA ALA A 74 -9.70 0.95 1.14
C ALA A 74 -9.60 0.86 -0.39
N TRP A 75 -8.47 0.42 -0.93
CA TRP A 75 -8.28 0.22 -2.36
C TRP A 75 -9.06 -1.00 -2.88
N ILE A 76 -9.01 -2.12 -2.15
CA ILE A 76 -9.76 -3.34 -2.51
C ILE A 76 -11.27 -3.08 -2.45
N ALA A 77 -11.77 -2.49 -1.35
CA ALA A 77 -13.19 -2.14 -1.24
C ALA A 77 -13.57 -1.05 -2.25
N GLY A 78 -12.67 -0.10 -2.53
CA GLY A 78 -12.84 0.90 -3.57
C GLY A 78 -13.04 0.29 -4.93
N TYR A 79 -12.20 -0.66 -5.34
CA TYR A 79 -12.37 -1.40 -6.59
C TYR A 79 -13.65 -2.24 -6.61
N ALA A 80 -13.98 -2.93 -5.51
CA ALA A 80 -15.22 -3.70 -5.42
C ALA A 80 -16.48 -2.81 -5.62
N MET A 81 -16.44 -1.54 -5.23
CA MET A 81 -17.53 -0.60 -5.51
C MET A 81 -17.63 -0.19 -6.99
N LEU A 82 -16.54 -0.30 -7.77
CA LEU A 82 -16.53 -0.01 -9.21
C LEU A 82 -17.14 -1.12 -10.06
N ALA A 83 -17.43 -2.28 -9.47
CA ALA A 83 -18.31 -3.26 -10.08
C ALA A 83 -19.76 -2.75 -10.26
N ASN A 84 -20.09 -1.57 -9.70
CA ASN A 84 -21.33 -0.87 -9.96
C ASN A 84 -21.25 -0.11 -11.31
N PRO A 85 -22.17 -0.30 -12.28
CA PRO A 85 -22.11 0.28 -13.62
C PRO A 85 -22.07 1.82 -13.72
N ARG A 86 -22.16 2.53 -12.58
CA ARG A 86 -22.23 4.00 -12.52
C ARG A 86 -20.87 4.68 -12.40
N GLU A 87 -19.81 3.96 -12.03
CA GLU A 87 -18.52 4.55 -11.71
C GLU A 87 -17.38 3.84 -12.46
N ASP A 88 -16.48 4.59 -13.11
CA ASP A 88 -15.34 4.08 -13.88
C ASP A 88 -14.05 4.58 -13.22
N LEU A 89 -13.02 3.74 -13.15
CA LEU A 89 -11.65 4.09 -12.71
C LEU A 89 -11.09 5.32 -13.44
N LYS A 90 -11.52 5.53 -14.69
CA LYS A 90 -11.06 6.65 -15.51
C LYS A 90 -11.58 8.01 -15.06
N GLN A 91 -12.53 8.06 -14.13
CA GLN A 91 -12.98 9.33 -13.58
C GLN A 91 -11.87 9.98 -12.76
N ASP A 92 -11.57 11.24 -13.09
CA ASP A 92 -10.48 12.00 -12.50
C ASP A 92 -10.46 11.97 -10.97
N TRP A 93 -11.61 12.13 -10.32
CA TRP A 93 -11.68 12.19 -8.87
C TRP A 93 -11.30 10.87 -8.18
N ILE A 94 -11.58 9.72 -8.82
CA ILE A 94 -11.16 8.40 -8.35
C ILE A 94 -9.65 8.30 -8.47
N LEU A 95 -9.11 8.62 -9.65
CA LEU A 95 -7.68 8.60 -9.91
C LEU A 95 -6.91 9.48 -8.92
N TRP A 96 -7.37 10.71 -8.69
CA TRP A 96 -6.72 11.63 -7.74
C TRP A 96 -6.83 11.14 -6.29
N SER A 97 -7.94 10.51 -5.90
CA SER A 97 -8.05 9.94 -4.55
C SER A 97 -7.02 8.82 -4.30
N ILE A 98 -6.79 7.99 -5.32
CA ILE A 98 -5.79 6.93 -5.31
C ILE A 98 -4.40 7.55 -5.18
N VAL A 99 -4.05 8.51 -6.05
CA VAL A 99 -2.75 9.20 -6.02
C VAL A 99 -2.49 9.86 -4.67
N TRP A 100 -3.44 10.63 -4.14
CA TRP A 100 -3.30 11.30 -2.85
C TRP A 100 -3.13 10.32 -1.69
N SER A 101 -3.88 9.21 -1.67
CA SER A 101 -3.71 8.17 -0.65
C SER A 101 -2.35 7.47 -0.75
N LEU A 102 -1.81 7.28 -1.95
CA LEU A 102 -0.49 6.71 -2.16
C LEU A 102 0.62 7.69 -1.70
N VAL A 103 0.49 8.97 -2.04
CA VAL A 103 1.41 10.02 -1.58
C VAL A 103 1.41 10.08 -0.05
N ALA A 104 0.24 10.02 0.58
CA ALA A 104 0.13 9.98 2.04
C ALA A 104 0.90 8.80 2.65
N MET A 105 0.78 7.60 2.05
CA MET A 105 1.52 6.42 2.49
C MET A 105 3.02 6.52 2.30
N LEU A 106 3.47 6.98 1.12
CA LEU A 106 4.89 7.15 0.83
C LEU A 106 5.52 8.22 1.72
N LEU A 107 4.78 9.26 2.08
CA LEU A 107 5.22 10.25 3.05
C LEU A 107 5.36 9.67 4.45
N GLN A 108 4.34 8.96 4.92
CA GLN A 108 4.36 8.29 6.23
C GLN A 108 5.57 7.36 6.39
N ALA A 109 5.80 6.57 5.36
CA ALA A 109 6.94 5.69 5.19
C ALA A 109 8.31 6.38 5.42
N LEU A 110 8.50 7.60 4.90
CA LEU A 110 9.77 8.31 4.97
C LEU A 110 10.13 8.81 6.38
N TYR A 111 9.14 9.25 7.16
CA TYR A 111 9.41 9.82 8.50
C TYR A 111 9.28 8.82 9.64
N VAL A 112 8.76 7.61 9.41
CA VAL A 112 8.47 6.67 10.51
C VAL A 112 9.73 6.36 11.34
N HIS A 113 10.89 6.23 10.68
CA HIS A 113 12.18 5.93 11.30
C HIS A 113 13.01 7.18 11.67
N GLY A 114 12.75 8.33 11.02
CA GLY A 114 13.49 9.58 11.20
C GLY A 114 13.03 10.42 12.40
N GLN A 115 13.91 11.31 12.90
CA GLN A 115 13.58 12.23 14.02
C GLN A 115 13.49 13.71 13.61
N ILE A 116 14.30 14.18 12.65
CA ILE A 116 14.50 15.62 12.40
C ILE A 116 13.40 16.22 11.52
N ASP A 117 12.84 15.45 10.57
CA ASP A 117 11.94 15.98 9.53
C ASP A 117 10.48 15.56 9.69
N ARG A 118 10.14 14.98 10.85
CA ARG A 118 8.85 14.36 11.13
C ARG A 118 7.67 15.33 11.09
N PHE A 119 7.86 16.57 11.54
CA PHE A 119 6.77 17.53 11.65
C PHE A 119 6.24 17.91 10.27
N TRP A 120 7.14 18.29 9.36
CA TRP A 120 6.80 18.65 7.99
C TRP A 120 6.29 17.46 7.20
N LEU A 121 7.00 16.32 7.24
CA LEU A 121 6.59 15.14 6.50
C LEU A 121 5.26 14.54 7.01
N GLY A 122 5.03 14.56 8.32
CA GLY A 122 3.75 14.15 8.92
C GLY A 122 2.60 15.11 8.57
N GLY A 123 2.87 16.42 8.55
CA GLY A 123 1.91 17.43 8.08
C GLY A 123 1.53 17.22 6.62
N LEU A 124 2.52 17.01 5.74
CA LEU A 124 2.28 16.71 4.32
C LEU A 124 1.52 15.39 4.12
N ALA A 125 1.89 14.33 4.86
CA ALA A 125 1.20 13.05 4.79
C ALA A 125 -0.28 13.18 5.17
N THR A 126 -0.55 13.94 6.21
CA THR A 126 -1.92 14.19 6.69
C THR A 126 -2.70 15.07 5.72
N GLY A 127 -2.05 16.09 5.15
CA GLY A 127 -2.62 16.95 4.10
C GLY A 127 -2.97 16.17 2.84
N ALA A 128 -2.15 15.18 2.46
CA ALA A 128 -2.43 14.30 1.32
C ALA A 128 -3.71 13.48 1.52
N ILE A 129 -4.00 13.00 2.74
CA ILE A 129 -5.31 12.39 3.04
C ILE A 129 -6.44 13.40 2.82
N GLY A 130 -6.26 14.66 3.25
CA GLY A 130 -7.19 15.75 2.96
C GLY A 130 -7.43 15.96 1.46
N GLY A 131 -6.37 15.90 0.64
CA GLY A 131 -6.45 15.95 -0.83
C GLY A 131 -7.31 14.82 -1.42
N ALA A 132 -7.20 13.61 -0.87
CA ALA A 132 -8.05 12.48 -1.28
C ALA A 132 -9.53 12.71 -0.92
N PHE A 133 -9.83 13.27 0.25
CA PHE A 133 -11.22 13.63 0.61
C PHE A 133 -11.78 14.74 -0.28
N ILE A 134 -10.98 15.77 -0.55
CA ILE A 134 -11.39 16.89 -1.42
C ILE A 134 -11.72 16.38 -2.82
N SER A 135 -10.90 15.49 -3.39
CA SER A 135 -11.20 14.92 -4.71
C SER A 135 -12.52 14.14 -4.70
N MET A 136 -12.78 13.34 -3.65
CA MET A 136 -14.04 12.60 -3.50
C MET A 136 -15.29 13.50 -3.33
N ILE A 137 -15.15 14.65 -2.68
CA ILE A 137 -16.26 15.59 -2.43
C ILE A 137 -16.57 16.40 -3.68
N LEU A 138 -15.54 16.97 -4.32
CA LEU A 138 -15.75 17.98 -5.37
C LEU A 138 -16.08 17.37 -6.72
N ARG A 139 -15.53 16.20 -7.08
CA ARG A 139 -15.80 15.46 -8.33
C ARG A 139 -15.67 16.22 -9.66
N ASP A 140 -15.23 17.49 -9.65
CA ASP A 140 -15.17 18.38 -10.81
C ASP A 140 -13.84 18.25 -11.59
N ALA A 141 -13.94 18.16 -12.92
CA ALA A 141 -12.82 18.05 -13.87
C ALA A 141 -11.97 19.34 -13.94
N ALA A 142 -12.53 20.52 -13.68
CA ALA A 142 -11.73 21.75 -13.64
C ALA A 142 -10.77 21.76 -12.44
N MET A 143 -11.19 21.17 -11.31
CA MET A 143 -10.39 21.05 -10.09
C MET A 143 -9.35 19.93 -10.19
N SER A 144 -9.60 18.88 -10.99
CA SER A 144 -8.66 17.75 -11.15
C SER A 144 -7.31 18.19 -11.72
N SER A 145 -7.30 19.20 -12.60
CA SER A 145 -6.10 19.81 -13.17
C SER A 145 -5.28 20.58 -12.11
N TRP A 146 -5.97 21.27 -11.19
CA TRP A 146 -5.32 21.97 -10.07
C TRP A 146 -4.80 21.00 -9.00
N LEU A 147 -5.55 19.94 -8.69
CA LEU A 147 -5.10 18.86 -7.81
C LEU A 147 -3.93 18.07 -8.41
N MET A 148 -3.89 17.92 -9.74
CA MET A 148 -2.75 17.36 -10.47
C MET A 148 -1.49 18.19 -10.31
N LEU A 149 -1.59 19.50 -10.54
CA LEU A 149 -0.48 20.44 -10.34
C LEU A 149 0.03 20.41 -8.90
N GLN A 150 -0.87 20.42 -7.91
CA GLN A 150 -0.52 20.30 -6.49
C GLN A 150 0.14 18.95 -6.16
N GLY A 151 -0.35 17.84 -6.73
CA GLY A 151 0.24 16.51 -6.57
C GLY A 151 1.65 16.42 -7.16
N ILE A 152 1.85 16.92 -8.38
CA ILE A 152 3.17 16.98 -9.04
C ILE A 152 4.13 17.87 -8.26
N LEU A 153 3.68 19.05 -7.82
CA LEU A 153 4.48 19.96 -7.00
C LEU A 153 4.87 19.32 -5.66
N THR A 154 3.94 18.60 -5.03
CA THR A 154 4.23 17.86 -3.79
C THR A 154 5.31 16.79 -4.04
N ILE A 155 5.19 15.99 -5.11
CA ILE A 155 6.20 14.98 -5.46
C ILE A 155 7.56 15.64 -5.75
N LEU A 156 7.59 16.75 -6.49
CA LEU A 156 8.83 17.49 -6.78
C LEU A 156 9.47 18.04 -5.50
N VAL A 157 8.68 18.64 -4.61
CA VAL A 157 9.15 19.09 -3.29
C VAL A 157 9.71 17.92 -2.49
N LEU A 158 9.11 16.73 -2.57
CA LEU A 158 9.62 15.54 -1.89
C LEU A 158 10.90 14.98 -2.49
N VAL A 159 11.06 15.03 -3.81
CA VAL A 159 12.33 14.67 -4.46
C VAL A 159 13.43 15.64 -4.05
N LEU A 160 13.16 16.94 -4.08
CA LEU A 160 14.10 17.97 -3.65
C LEU A 160 14.44 17.85 -2.15
N PHE A 161 13.44 17.56 -1.32
CA PHE A 161 13.61 17.28 0.10
C PHE A 161 14.45 16.03 0.34
N TYR A 162 14.18 14.92 -0.37
CA TYR A 162 14.97 13.69 -0.29
C TYR A 162 16.42 13.92 -0.72
N LEU A 163 16.65 14.67 -1.79
CA LEU A 163 18.00 14.98 -2.26
C LEU A 163 18.76 15.82 -1.23
N THR A 164 18.17 16.92 -0.75
CA THR A 164 18.78 17.78 0.29
C THR A 164 18.99 17.03 1.62
N PHE A 165 18.04 16.17 2.01
CA PHE A 165 18.16 15.30 3.18
C PHE A 165 19.31 14.29 3.04
N ARG A 166 19.47 13.64 1.88
CA ARG A 166 20.57 12.71 1.62
C ARG A 166 21.93 13.39 1.74
N PHE A 167 22.05 14.65 1.30
CA PHE A 167 23.26 15.44 1.49
C PHE A 167 23.47 15.83 2.95
N ARG A 168 22.41 16.22 3.68
CA ARG A 168 22.48 16.58 5.11
C ARG A 168 22.84 15.40 6.01
N HIS A 169 22.31 14.20 5.77
CA HIS A 169 22.65 13.02 6.56
C HIS A 169 24.12 12.62 6.40
N ARG A 170 24.68 12.74 5.19
CA ARG A 170 26.13 12.54 4.96
C ARG A 170 26.97 13.53 5.77
N ALA A 171 26.53 14.79 5.84
CA ALA A 171 27.21 15.84 6.60
C ALA A 171 27.09 15.68 8.14
N LEU A 172 26.02 15.05 8.64
CA LEU A 172 25.88 14.76 10.08
C LEU A 172 26.61 13.48 10.50
N SER A 173 26.70 12.47 9.63
CA SER A 173 27.46 11.24 9.89
C SER A 173 28.97 11.46 10.05
N THR A 174 29.49 12.58 9.51
CA THR A 174 30.88 13.00 9.72
C THR A 174 31.10 13.80 11.00
N THR A 175 30.04 14.24 11.68
CA THR A 175 30.14 15.29 12.73
C THR A 175 29.47 14.89 14.06
N GLY A 176 28.68 13.82 14.12
CA GLY A 176 27.86 13.49 15.31
C GLY A 176 28.10 12.12 15.92
N GLN A 177 29.15 11.99 16.76
CA GLN A 177 29.08 11.05 17.88
C GLN A 177 28.31 11.75 19.02
N GLY A 178 27.01 11.48 19.12
CA GLY A 178 26.20 11.94 20.25
C GLY A 178 26.62 11.21 21.52
N TYR A 179 26.87 11.97 22.59
CA TYR A 179 27.15 11.43 23.93
C TYR A 179 25.90 10.67 24.42
N VAL A 180 26.00 9.35 24.57
CA VAL A 180 24.96 8.53 25.19
C VAL A 180 25.30 8.42 26.68
N GLU A 181 24.41 8.87 27.56
CA GLU A 181 24.60 8.66 29.00
C GLU A 181 24.77 7.16 29.29
N PRO A 182 25.82 6.75 30.04
CA PRO A 182 26.17 5.35 30.23
C PRO A 182 25.02 4.47 30.76
N GLY A 183 24.12 5.03 31.57
CA GLY A 183 22.96 4.32 32.13
C GLY A 183 21.80 4.11 31.14
N ASN A 184 21.72 4.89 30.07
CA ASN A 184 20.65 4.80 29.06
C ASN A 184 21.07 4.03 27.79
N ALA A 185 22.36 3.68 27.66
CA ALA A 185 22.88 2.94 26.50
C ALA A 185 22.19 1.58 26.32
N GLY A 186 21.99 0.82 27.40
CA GLY A 186 21.29 -0.47 27.36
C GLY A 186 19.83 -0.36 26.95
N LYS A 187 19.13 0.67 27.44
CA LYS A 187 17.74 0.96 27.07
C LYS A 187 17.62 1.36 25.60
N LEU A 188 18.50 2.24 25.12
CA LEU A 188 18.52 2.68 23.72
C LEU A 188 18.81 1.52 22.74
N GLN A 189 19.76 0.65 23.10
CA GLN A 189 20.08 -0.55 22.32
C GLN A 189 18.89 -1.52 22.28
N THR A 190 18.22 -1.70 23.42
CA THR A 190 17.00 -2.52 23.53
C THR A 190 15.88 -1.96 22.66
N ASP A 191 15.55 -0.66 22.78
CA ASP A 191 14.50 -0.01 21.98
C ASP A 191 14.78 -0.12 20.47
N THR A 192 16.04 0.09 20.07
CA THR A 192 16.46 -0.06 18.66
C THR A 192 16.31 -1.51 18.17
N SER A 193 16.61 -2.50 19.01
CA SER A 193 16.43 -3.91 18.67
C SER A 193 14.95 -4.28 18.51
N LEU A 194 14.07 -3.75 19.38
CA LEU A 194 12.63 -3.98 19.32
C LEU A 194 12.02 -3.34 18.07
N ASP A 195 12.43 -2.12 17.72
CA ASP A 195 12.02 -1.45 16.49
C ASP A 195 12.41 -2.28 15.24
N ALA A 196 13.65 -2.80 15.22
CA ALA A 196 14.15 -3.66 14.13
C ALA A 196 13.36 -4.97 14.01
N ILE A 197 13.09 -5.65 15.13
CA ILE A 197 12.28 -6.88 15.17
C ILE A 197 10.87 -6.60 14.64
N GLN A 198 10.25 -5.50 15.07
CA GLN A 198 8.91 -5.14 14.63
C GLN A 198 8.84 -4.84 13.13
N SER A 199 9.76 -4.02 12.60
CA SER A 199 9.83 -3.70 11.18
C SER A 199 10.11 -4.93 10.32
N TRP A 200 11.03 -5.80 10.76
CA TRP A 200 11.31 -7.06 10.08
C TRP A 200 10.09 -8.00 10.07
N SER A 201 9.44 -8.18 11.22
CA SER A 201 8.25 -9.02 11.33
C SER A 201 7.14 -8.58 10.38
N TRP A 202 6.94 -7.27 10.28
CA TRP A 202 5.97 -6.67 9.36
C TRP A 202 6.32 -6.89 7.89
N PHE A 203 7.57 -6.57 7.51
CA PHE A 203 8.05 -6.80 6.14
C PHE A 203 7.89 -8.27 5.73
N LYS A 204 8.23 -9.21 6.62
CA LYS A 204 8.08 -10.65 6.38
C LYS A 204 6.63 -11.03 6.05
N TRP A 205 5.65 -10.51 6.79
CA TRP A 205 4.25 -10.80 6.51
C TRP A 205 3.80 -10.21 5.18
N ILE A 206 4.16 -8.95 4.89
CA ILE A 206 3.86 -8.34 3.58
C ILE A 206 4.48 -9.15 2.44
N ALA A 207 5.75 -9.55 2.56
CA ALA A 207 6.44 -10.37 1.56
C ALA A 207 5.72 -11.69 1.28
N ARG A 208 5.20 -12.34 2.33
CA ARG A 208 4.43 -13.59 2.20
C ARG A 208 3.07 -13.37 1.56
N PHE A 209 2.34 -12.32 1.94
CA PHE A 209 1.06 -12.00 1.31
C PHE A 209 1.23 -11.61 -0.15
N GLU A 210 2.30 -10.89 -0.49
CA GLU A 210 2.61 -10.57 -1.87
C GLU A 210 3.02 -11.80 -2.68
N GLY A 211 3.84 -12.68 -2.10
CA GLY A 211 4.14 -13.97 -2.73
C GLY A 211 2.92 -14.83 -2.96
N LEU A 212 1.97 -14.82 -2.02
CA LEU A 212 0.70 -15.52 -2.18
C LEU A 212 -0.16 -14.86 -3.26
N SER A 213 -0.26 -13.52 -3.28
CA SER A 213 -1.08 -12.77 -4.23
C SER A 213 -0.67 -13.02 -5.68
N ILE A 214 0.64 -13.02 -5.98
CA ILE A 214 1.16 -13.28 -7.32
C ILE A 214 0.99 -14.74 -7.74
N ILE A 215 1.09 -15.69 -6.81
CA ILE A 215 0.81 -17.11 -7.09
C ILE A 215 -0.66 -17.31 -7.45
N LEU A 216 -1.57 -16.75 -6.64
CA LEU A 216 -3.00 -16.80 -6.91
C LEU A 216 -3.35 -16.15 -8.26
N LEU A 217 -2.72 -15.02 -8.59
CA LEU A 217 -2.92 -14.35 -9.86
C LEU A 217 -2.40 -15.19 -11.04
N MET A 218 -1.11 -15.57 -11.00
CA MET A 218 -0.41 -16.16 -12.14
C MET A 218 -0.70 -17.65 -12.34
N LEU A 219 -0.85 -18.43 -11.27
CA LEU A 219 -1.01 -19.89 -11.33
C LEU A 219 -2.46 -20.35 -11.21
N ILE A 220 -3.38 -19.49 -10.75
CA ILE A 220 -4.80 -19.84 -10.61
C ILE A 220 -5.65 -18.98 -11.54
N TYR A 221 -5.69 -17.66 -11.32
CA TYR A 221 -6.60 -16.79 -12.06
C TYR A 221 -6.29 -16.75 -13.56
N MET A 222 -5.03 -16.55 -13.95
CA MET A 222 -4.66 -16.45 -15.37
C MET A 222 -4.94 -17.76 -16.14
N PRO A 223 -4.57 -18.95 -15.64
CA PRO A 223 -4.97 -20.22 -16.25
C PRO A 223 -6.48 -20.41 -16.34
N LEU A 224 -7.24 -20.11 -15.27
CA LEU A 224 -8.71 -20.22 -15.31
C LEU A 224 -9.32 -19.29 -16.36
N LYS A 225 -8.82 -18.05 -16.45
CA LYS A 225 -9.28 -17.04 -17.39
C LYS A 225 -9.08 -17.45 -18.84
N TYR A 226 -7.88 -17.94 -19.20
CA TYR A 226 -7.52 -18.20 -20.60
C TYR A 226 -7.70 -19.66 -21.03
N ALA A 227 -7.63 -20.63 -20.12
CA ALA A 227 -7.75 -22.05 -20.47
C ALA A 227 -9.17 -22.60 -20.25
N ALA A 228 -9.95 -22.02 -19.31
CA ALA A 228 -11.31 -22.46 -19.02
C ALA A 228 -12.38 -21.43 -19.42
N ASP A 229 -11.98 -20.29 -20.01
CA ASP A 229 -12.85 -19.14 -20.30
C ASP A 229 -13.68 -18.67 -19.08
N ILE A 230 -13.19 -18.94 -17.86
CA ILE A 230 -13.83 -18.51 -16.61
C ILE A 230 -13.31 -17.12 -16.26
N VAL A 231 -14.09 -16.12 -16.62
CA VAL A 231 -13.81 -14.72 -16.27
C VAL A 231 -14.60 -14.37 -15.01
N LEU A 232 -13.91 -14.15 -13.89
CA LEU A 232 -14.56 -13.78 -12.63
C LEU A 232 -15.11 -12.33 -12.67
N ASP A 233 -14.57 -11.48 -13.54
CA ASP A 233 -14.85 -10.05 -13.68
C ASP A 233 -14.08 -9.41 -14.87
N GLU A 234 -14.40 -8.16 -15.21
CA GLU A 234 -13.75 -7.46 -16.33
C GLU A 234 -12.25 -7.20 -16.10
N GLY A 235 -11.41 -7.51 -17.10
CA GLY A 235 -9.98 -7.22 -17.07
C GLY A 235 -9.15 -8.23 -16.27
N SER A 236 -8.30 -7.77 -15.34
CA SER A 236 -7.48 -8.61 -14.45
C SER A 236 -8.18 -8.97 -13.14
N GLY A 237 -9.33 -8.36 -12.90
CA GLY A 237 -10.19 -8.66 -11.77
C GLY A 237 -9.75 -8.26 -10.39
N LEU A 238 -10.58 -8.63 -9.41
CA LEU A 238 -10.37 -8.46 -7.98
C LEU A 238 -9.07 -9.12 -7.53
N VAL A 239 -8.75 -10.30 -8.10
CA VAL A 239 -7.47 -11.00 -7.83
C VAL A 239 -6.29 -10.17 -8.32
N GLY A 240 -6.38 -9.59 -9.52
CA GLY A 240 -5.38 -8.66 -10.05
C GLY A 240 -5.23 -7.41 -9.19
N TRP A 241 -6.33 -6.84 -8.71
CA TRP A 241 -6.31 -5.68 -7.80
C TRP A 241 -5.72 -5.98 -6.44
N ILE A 242 -6.06 -7.13 -5.85
CA ILE A 242 -5.45 -7.59 -4.60
C ILE A 242 -3.93 -7.71 -4.78
N HIS A 243 -3.47 -8.33 -5.87
CA HIS A 243 -2.05 -8.42 -6.17
C HIS A 243 -1.41 -7.04 -6.36
N GLY A 244 -1.97 -6.16 -7.18
CA GLY A 244 -1.41 -4.83 -7.40
C GLY A 244 -1.27 -4.01 -6.11
N VAL A 245 -2.26 -4.07 -5.23
CA VAL A 245 -2.22 -3.42 -3.91
C VAL A 245 -1.13 -4.03 -3.01
N MET A 246 -1.03 -5.37 -2.97
CA MET A 246 0.00 -6.06 -2.19
C MET A 246 1.41 -5.76 -2.73
N PHE A 247 1.59 -5.65 -4.05
CA PHE A 247 2.85 -5.31 -4.69
C PHE A 247 3.32 -3.89 -4.31
N VAL A 248 2.40 -2.93 -4.30
CA VAL A 248 2.68 -1.55 -3.85
C VAL A 248 3.09 -1.54 -2.37
N LEU A 249 2.35 -2.23 -1.51
CA LEU A 249 2.69 -2.32 -0.08
C LEU A 249 4.03 -3.02 0.16
N TYR A 250 4.31 -4.11 -0.57
CA TYR A 250 5.59 -4.80 -0.54
C TYR A 250 6.74 -3.89 -0.95
N THR A 251 6.59 -3.20 -2.07
CA THR A 251 7.64 -2.31 -2.59
C THR A 251 7.90 -1.15 -1.63
N GLY A 252 6.83 -0.55 -1.08
CA GLY A 252 6.95 0.46 -0.03
C GLY A 252 7.70 -0.09 1.19
N ALA A 253 7.24 -1.22 1.74
CA ALA A 253 7.87 -1.86 2.90
C ALA A 253 9.34 -2.20 2.66
N LEU A 254 9.70 -2.66 1.45
CA LEU A 254 11.06 -2.98 1.04
C LEU A 254 11.97 -1.75 1.03
N VAL A 255 11.51 -0.64 0.43
CA VAL A 255 12.28 0.62 0.32
C VAL A 255 12.46 1.31 1.67
N ILE A 256 11.55 1.08 2.63
CA ILE A 256 11.63 1.68 3.98
C ILE A 256 12.42 0.79 4.93
N THR A 257 12.03 -0.48 5.01
CA THR A 257 12.58 -1.43 5.99
C THR A 257 13.98 -1.85 5.59
N GLY A 258 14.27 -1.95 4.29
CA GLY A 258 15.59 -2.33 3.78
C GLY A 258 16.69 -1.41 4.31
N PRO A 259 16.67 -0.09 4.03
CA PRO A 259 17.66 0.84 4.56
C PRO A 259 17.69 0.89 6.09
N PHE A 260 16.51 0.81 6.75
CA PHE A 260 16.43 0.78 8.21
C PHE A 260 17.14 -0.44 8.82
N LEU A 261 17.05 -1.60 8.18
CA LEU A 261 17.78 -2.83 8.56
C LEU A 261 19.19 -2.91 7.96
N GLY A 262 19.70 -1.83 7.35
CA GLY A 262 21.05 -1.77 6.79
C GLY A 262 21.25 -2.54 5.48
N TRP A 263 20.18 -2.85 4.74
CA TRP A 263 20.30 -3.51 3.44
C TRP A 263 20.91 -2.60 2.39
N SER A 264 21.84 -3.15 1.60
CA SER A 264 22.41 -2.43 0.48
C SER A 264 21.37 -2.19 -0.62
N TRP A 265 21.58 -1.16 -1.44
CA TRP A 265 20.71 -0.87 -2.59
C TRP A 265 20.60 -2.06 -3.56
N LYS A 266 21.69 -2.83 -3.73
CA LYS A 266 21.67 -4.08 -4.52
C LYS A 266 20.68 -5.09 -3.96
N ARG A 267 20.62 -5.24 -2.64
CA ARG A 267 19.67 -6.15 -1.97
C ARG A 267 18.23 -5.68 -2.12
N ILE A 268 17.99 -4.36 -2.02
CA ILE A 268 16.67 -3.77 -2.29
C ILE A 268 16.25 -4.02 -3.74
N ALA A 269 17.13 -3.77 -4.72
CA ALA A 269 16.86 -4.03 -6.12
C ALA A 269 16.56 -5.51 -6.40
N MET A 270 17.31 -6.44 -5.79
CA MET A 270 17.01 -7.87 -5.88
C MET A 270 15.64 -8.22 -5.32
N GLY A 271 15.23 -7.64 -4.18
CA GLY A 271 13.89 -7.84 -3.62
C GLY A 271 12.78 -7.37 -4.55
N PHE A 272 12.96 -6.21 -5.18
CA PHE A 272 12.00 -5.67 -6.15
C PHE A 272 11.87 -6.55 -7.40
N LEU A 273 13.00 -7.03 -7.94
CA LEU A 273 12.98 -7.96 -9.08
C LEU A 273 12.38 -9.32 -8.69
N ALA A 274 12.67 -9.80 -7.48
CA ALA A 274 12.15 -11.06 -6.99
C ALA A 274 10.62 -11.04 -6.82
N ALA A 275 10.03 -9.91 -6.42
CA ALA A 275 8.58 -9.80 -6.27
C ALA A 275 7.78 -9.93 -7.58
N GLN A 276 8.42 -9.72 -8.74
CA GLN A 276 7.77 -9.85 -10.05
C GLN A 276 7.66 -11.30 -10.53
N ILE A 277 8.40 -12.22 -9.89
CA ILE A 277 8.45 -13.62 -10.28
C ILE A 277 7.65 -14.44 -9.26
N PRO A 278 6.78 -15.38 -9.70
CA PRO A 278 6.12 -16.31 -8.78
C PRO A 278 7.15 -16.98 -7.87
N LEU A 279 6.86 -17.08 -6.56
CA LEU A 279 7.76 -17.55 -5.51
C LEU A 279 8.97 -16.66 -5.17
N GLY A 280 9.28 -15.64 -5.96
CA GLY A 280 10.51 -14.85 -5.75
C GLY A 280 10.49 -14.02 -4.47
N SER A 281 9.36 -13.46 -4.06
CA SER A 281 9.23 -12.75 -2.77
C SER A 281 9.47 -13.66 -1.56
N PHE A 282 9.03 -14.93 -1.61
CA PHE A 282 9.33 -15.94 -0.57
C PHE A 282 10.83 -16.27 -0.53
N LEU A 283 11.46 -16.46 -1.70
CA LEU A 283 12.90 -16.72 -1.78
C LEU A 283 13.70 -15.55 -1.22
N PHE A 284 13.29 -14.32 -1.51
CA PHE A 284 13.92 -13.12 -0.98
C PHE A 284 13.76 -13.01 0.55
N GLU A 285 12.55 -13.24 1.07
CA GLU A 285 12.29 -13.27 2.51
C GLU A 285 13.18 -14.30 3.22
N TRP A 286 13.23 -15.51 2.68
CA TRP A 286 14.05 -16.59 3.22
C TRP A 286 15.55 -16.27 3.20
N ASN A 287 16.06 -15.73 2.08
CA ASN A 287 17.44 -15.25 1.99
C ASN A 287 17.74 -14.20 3.06
N CYS A 288 16.80 -13.29 3.28
CA CYS A 288 16.96 -12.24 4.26
C CYS A 288 17.02 -12.76 5.70
N HIS A 289 16.16 -13.72 6.04
CA HIS A 289 16.15 -14.38 7.35
C HIS A 289 17.45 -15.14 7.63
N LYS A 290 17.94 -15.89 6.62
CA LYS A 290 19.18 -16.67 6.76
C LYS A 290 20.38 -15.78 7.03
N ASN A 291 20.53 -14.68 6.30
CA ASN A 291 21.64 -13.75 6.48
C ASN A 291 21.57 -13.03 7.85
N ALA A 292 20.37 -12.72 8.35
CA ALA A 292 20.22 -12.13 9.68
C ALA A 292 20.72 -13.06 10.81
N ASN A 293 20.52 -14.38 10.67
CA ASN A 293 20.99 -15.37 11.64
C ASN A 293 22.50 -15.69 11.53
N ILE A 294 23.08 -15.52 10.34
CA ILE A 294 24.53 -15.70 10.14
C ILE A 294 25.30 -14.54 10.79
N ASP A 295 24.78 -13.32 10.72
CA ASP A 295 25.42 -12.16 11.35
C ASP A 295 25.28 -12.15 12.88
N SER A 296 24.23 -12.77 13.44
CA SER A 296 24.06 -12.88 14.90
C SER A 296 24.92 -13.99 15.53
N THR A 297 25.34 -14.99 14.75
CA THR A 297 26.23 -16.08 15.22
C THR A 297 27.73 -15.77 15.04
N ARG A 298 28.06 -14.69 14.31
CA ARG A 298 29.43 -14.21 14.11
C ARG A 298 29.84 -13.05 15.04
N ARG A 299 28.94 -12.58 15.91
CA ARG A 299 29.23 -11.54 16.91
C ARG A 299 29.44 -12.11 18.28
#